data_AF-A0A2K3J8D3-F1
#
_entry.id   AF-A0A2K3J8D3-F1
#
_cell.length_a   1.000
_cell.length_b   1.000
_cell.length_c   1.000
_cell.angle_alpha   90.00
_cell.angle_beta   90.00
_cell.angle_gamma   90.00
#
_symmetry.space_group_name_H-M   'P 1'
#
loop_
_entity.id
_entity.type
_entity.pdbx_description
1 polymer ?
#
loop_
_entity_poly.entity_id
_entity_poly.type
_entity_poly.pdbx_seq_one_letter_code
_entity_poly.pdbx_strand_id
1 'polypeptide(L)'
;GTRVIDNIAALKFCKEYDIMNKYNLIIGYPNEEELDFEETKNNIKFVKQYLDPPQICYLKVLFGSRIQCNPENYNIKELKSAEIDKIMFPNEYLNKGFNFVYDYEANNLINFEKWKQLAEEWKNERENKTAQFLKTQMDADKYILYFIDGQKFIKIFDKRNADSIKIYNLDEAERNVFISCRDIISFGELKEKLPETSENNLRNILNSFIDAGIVFKENNSYLSLPLSYKNINNISVESQDKMIEIPKSYN
;
A
#
# COMPACT_ATOMS: atom_id res chain seq x y z
N GLY A 1 -7.04 15.59 -6.74
CA GLY A 1 -6.55 14.47 -5.92
C GLY A 1 -6.41 13.25 -6.79
N THR A 2 -5.53 12.33 -6.43
CA THR A 2 -5.42 11.00 -7.04
C THR A 2 -6.47 10.09 -6.39
N ARG A 3 -7.08 9.15 -7.15
CA ARG A 3 -8.08 8.25 -6.59
C ARG A 3 -7.42 7.10 -5.82
N VAL A 4 -8.13 6.47 -4.88
CA VAL A 4 -7.56 5.38 -4.08
C VAL A 4 -7.19 4.19 -4.96
N ILE A 5 -8.01 3.89 -5.97
CA ILE A 5 -7.77 2.77 -6.89
C ILE A 5 -6.48 2.95 -7.71
N ASP A 6 -6.12 4.19 -8.05
CA ASP A 6 -4.89 4.48 -8.80
C ASP A 6 -3.65 4.19 -7.96
N ASN A 7 -3.69 4.53 -6.66
CA ASN A 7 -2.61 4.21 -5.72
C ASN A 7 -2.48 2.70 -5.51
N ILE A 8 -3.61 1.99 -5.33
CA ILE A 8 -3.59 0.52 -5.18
C ILE A 8 -3.02 -0.15 -6.43
N ALA A 9 -3.42 0.30 -7.63
CA ALA A 9 -2.89 -0.22 -8.89
C ALA A 9 -1.37 -0.01 -8.98
N ALA A 10 -0.88 1.20 -8.69
CA ALA A 10 0.55 1.49 -8.71
C ALA A 10 1.33 0.58 -7.75
N LEU A 11 0.85 0.41 -6.51
CA LEU A 11 1.47 -0.48 -5.52
C LEU A 11 1.48 -1.94 -5.96
N LYS A 12 0.34 -2.42 -6.50
CA LYS A 12 0.22 -3.76 -7.07
C LYS A 12 1.26 -3.99 -8.16
N PHE A 13 1.36 -3.08 -9.13
CA PHE A 13 2.32 -3.22 -10.23
C PHE A 13 3.76 -3.17 -9.74
N CYS A 14 4.11 -2.23 -8.86
CA CYS A 14 5.44 -2.23 -8.26
C CYS A 14 5.77 -3.58 -7.62
N LYS A 15 4.82 -4.20 -6.91
CA LYS A 15 5.03 -5.53 -6.33
C LYS A 15 5.16 -6.63 -7.39
N GLU A 16 4.34 -6.61 -8.45
CA GLU A 16 4.43 -7.59 -9.55
C GLU A 16 5.75 -7.52 -10.31
N TYR A 17 6.39 -6.35 -10.35
CA TYR A 17 7.66 -6.10 -11.06
C TYR A 17 8.88 -5.97 -10.13
N ASP A 18 8.76 -6.36 -8.86
CA ASP A 18 9.82 -6.29 -7.85
C ASP A 18 10.43 -4.88 -7.66
N ILE A 19 9.63 -3.84 -7.88
CA ILE A 19 9.98 -2.45 -7.62
C ILE A 19 9.74 -2.15 -6.14
N MET A 20 10.82 -1.82 -5.44
CA MET A 20 10.77 -1.52 -4.01
C MET A 20 10.05 -0.18 -3.74
N ASN A 21 8.95 -0.23 -2.99
CA ASN A 21 8.26 0.95 -2.48
C ASN A 21 8.67 1.22 -1.03
N LYS A 22 9.55 2.22 -0.83
CA LYS A 22 9.81 2.80 0.49
C LYS A 22 8.93 4.01 0.67
N TYR A 23 8.22 4.08 1.78
CA TYR A 23 7.28 5.15 2.06
C TYR A 23 7.23 5.45 3.55
N ASN A 24 6.76 6.64 3.86
CA ASN A 24 6.52 7.10 5.21
C ASN A 24 5.01 7.20 5.44
N LEU A 25 4.55 6.75 6.60
CA LEU A 25 3.23 7.09 7.10
C LEU A 25 3.35 8.41 7.86
N ILE A 26 2.83 9.48 7.27
CA ILE A 26 2.80 10.80 7.90
C ILE A 26 1.65 10.81 8.90
N ILE A 27 1.95 11.16 10.14
CA ILE A 27 0.98 11.17 11.24
C ILE A 27 1.01 12.48 12.01
N GLY A 28 0.01 12.64 12.88
CA GLY A 28 -0.08 13.75 13.81
C GLY A 28 -0.47 15.05 13.12
N TYR A 29 -1.07 14.98 11.93
CA TYR A 29 -1.55 16.17 11.22
C TYR A 29 -2.40 17.03 12.16
N PRO A 30 -2.36 18.38 12.10
CA PRO A 30 -2.97 19.22 13.13
C PRO A 30 -4.48 19.03 13.34
N ASN A 31 -5.17 18.57 12.30
CA ASN A 31 -6.60 18.26 12.29
C ASN A 31 -6.87 16.74 12.23
N GLU A 32 -5.88 15.89 12.53
CA GLU A 32 -6.03 14.43 12.51
C GLU A 32 -7.03 13.99 13.59
N GLU A 33 -8.04 13.21 13.19
CA GLU A 33 -9.08 12.67 14.05
C GLU A 33 -9.00 11.14 14.15
N GLU A 34 -9.60 10.57 15.19
CA GLU A 34 -9.65 9.11 15.36
C GLU A 34 -10.25 8.39 14.14
N LEU A 35 -11.16 9.05 13.41
CA LEU A 35 -11.72 8.54 12.16
C LEU A 35 -10.66 8.32 11.08
N ASP A 36 -9.65 9.20 10.99
CA ASP A 36 -8.55 9.07 10.03
C ASP A 36 -7.68 7.85 10.33
N PHE A 37 -7.46 7.56 11.62
CA PHE A 37 -6.75 6.37 12.06
C PHE A 37 -7.51 5.09 11.67
N GLU A 38 -8.81 5.03 11.98
CA GLU A 38 -9.63 3.86 11.68
C GLU A 38 -9.80 3.67 10.15
N GLU A 39 -9.95 4.74 9.39
CA GLU A 39 -9.95 4.68 7.92
C GLU A 39 -8.62 4.10 7.39
N THR A 40 -7.49 4.63 7.86
CA THR A 40 -6.16 4.16 7.44
C THR A 40 -5.94 2.69 7.79
N LYS A 41 -6.29 2.29 9.03
CA LYS A 41 -6.20 0.91 9.50
C LYS A 41 -7.04 -0.05 8.65
N ASN A 42 -8.22 0.37 8.21
CA ASN A 42 -9.05 -0.41 7.32
C ASN A 42 -8.45 -0.51 5.91
N ASN A 43 -7.92 0.60 5.38
CA ASN A 43 -7.30 0.63 4.06
C ASN A 43 -6.01 -0.21 3.96
N ILE A 44 -5.22 -0.27 5.05
CA ILE A 44 -4.01 -1.10 5.12
C ILE A 44 -4.27 -2.56 4.77
N LYS A 45 -5.46 -3.09 5.11
CA LYS A 45 -5.84 -4.49 4.81
C LYS A 45 -5.76 -4.82 3.31
N PHE A 46 -5.98 -3.85 2.43
CA PHE A 46 -5.94 -4.02 0.98
C PHE A 46 -4.54 -3.84 0.40
N VAL A 47 -3.72 -2.95 0.98
CA VAL A 47 -2.40 -2.59 0.45
C VAL A 47 -1.25 -3.38 1.07
N LYS A 48 -1.44 -4.00 2.24
CA LYS A 48 -0.34 -4.65 2.99
C LYS A 48 0.36 -5.79 2.27
N GLN A 49 -0.28 -6.36 1.25
CA GLN A 49 0.31 -7.38 0.38
C GLN A 49 1.32 -6.82 -0.63
N TYR A 50 1.24 -5.53 -0.95
CA TYR A 50 2.11 -4.86 -1.92
C TYR A 50 3.22 -4.05 -1.24
N LEU A 51 3.01 -3.73 0.03
CA LEU A 51 3.84 -2.80 0.77
C LEU A 51 4.58 -3.47 1.91
N ASP A 52 5.74 -2.90 2.17
CA ASP A 52 6.50 -3.13 3.37
C ASP A 52 5.88 -2.34 4.54
N PRO A 53 6.15 -2.69 5.81
CA PRO A 53 5.70 -1.89 6.94
C PRO A 53 6.23 -0.45 6.81
N PRO A 54 5.40 0.57 7.13
CA PRO A 54 5.77 1.97 6.95
C PRO A 54 6.86 2.37 7.93
N GLN A 55 7.67 3.35 7.53
CA GLN A 55 8.38 4.18 8.51
C GLN A 55 7.42 5.27 8.98
N ILE A 56 7.28 5.44 10.29
CA ILE A 56 6.42 6.51 10.82
C ILE A 56 7.18 7.83 10.78
N CYS A 57 6.53 8.86 10.25
CA CYS A 57 7.07 10.21 10.20
C CYS A 57 6.04 11.19 10.77
N TYR A 58 6.46 12.04 11.70
CA TYR A 58 5.61 13.12 12.16
C TYR A 58 5.59 14.25 11.17
N LEU A 59 4.41 14.82 10.95
CA LEU A 59 4.34 16.08 10.23
C LEU A 59 5.15 17.14 11.00
N LYS A 60 6.10 17.76 10.31
CA LYS A 60 6.73 19.00 10.74
C LYS A 60 6.23 20.13 9.86
N VAL A 61 5.99 21.29 10.47
CA VAL A 61 5.56 22.48 9.72
C VAL A 61 6.79 23.15 9.16
N LEU A 62 6.82 23.41 7.85
CA LEU A 62 7.96 24.03 7.19
C LEU A 62 7.70 25.52 6.94
N PHE A 63 8.76 26.31 6.91
CA PHE A 63 8.72 27.71 6.51
C PHE A 63 8.10 27.88 5.11
N GLY A 64 7.23 28.87 4.96
CA GLY A 64 6.46 29.15 3.75
C GLY A 64 5.31 28.18 3.49
N SER A 65 5.09 27.17 4.35
CA SER A 65 3.95 26.26 4.19
C SER A 65 2.63 26.96 4.53
N ARG A 66 1.53 26.48 3.95
CA ARG A 66 0.19 27.01 4.25
C ARG A 66 -0.17 26.92 5.74
N ILE A 67 0.33 25.87 6.40
CA ILE A 67 0.15 25.64 7.83
C ILE A 67 0.90 26.70 8.64
N GLN A 68 2.14 27.02 8.26
CA GLN A 68 2.91 28.08 8.91
C GLN A 68 2.30 29.46 8.72
N CYS A 69 1.77 29.76 7.53
CA CYS A 69 1.18 31.07 7.24
C CYS A 69 -0.21 31.28 7.86
N ASN A 70 -0.93 30.20 8.20
CA ASN A 70 -2.31 30.28 8.71
C ASN A 70 -2.57 29.23 9.82
N PRO A 71 -1.76 29.18 10.89
CA PRO A 71 -1.82 28.11 11.90
C PRO A 71 -3.21 27.97 12.56
N GLU A 72 -3.95 29.07 12.69
CA GLU A 72 -5.31 29.11 13.23
C GLU A 72 -6.30 28.27 12.41
N ASN A 73 -6.10 28.15 11.09
CA ASN A 73 -6.94 27.32 10.22
C ASN A 73 -6.66 25.82 10.36
N TYR A 74 -5.61 25.46 11.10
CA TYR A 74 -5.17 24.09 11.31
C TYR A 74 -5.19 23.71 12.80
N ASN A 75 -5.99 24.38 13.65
CA ASN A 75 -6.08 24.06 15.09
C ASN A 75 -4.72 24.05 15.84
N ILE A 76 -3.72 24.78 15.31
CA ILE A 76 -2.41 24.92 15.94
C ILE A 76 -2.49 26.08 16.94
N LYS A 77 -2.16 25.79 18.21
CA LYS A 77 -2.07 26.81 19.27
C LYS A 77 -0.82 27.66 19.13
N GLU A 78 0.30 27.01 18.85
CA GLU A 78 1.61 27.64 18.84
C GLU A 78 2.55 26.89 17.90
N LEU A 79 3.36 27.65 17.15
CA LEU A 79 4.49 27.14 16.37
C LEU A 79 5.78 27.41 17.15
N LYS A 80 6.60 26.37 17.34
CA LYS A 80 7.87 26.44 18.07
C LYS A 80 9.02 26.04 17.16
N SER A 81 10.19 26.63 17.36
CA SER A 81 11.42 26.21 16.71
C SER A 81 11.68 24.73 16.97
N ALA A 82 11.84 23.92 15.92
CA ALA A 82 12.23 22.54 16.08
C ALA A 82 13.69 22.44 16.57
N GLU A 83 14.02 21.37 17.30
CA GLU A 83 15.38 21.14 17.81
C GLU A 83 16.45 21.15 16.71
N ILE A 84 16.11 20.67 15.49
CA ILE A 84 17.06 20.68 14.37
C ILE A 84 17.47 22.10 13.97
N ASP A 85 16.57 23.08 14.06
CA ASP A 85 16.88 24.47 13.74
C ASP A 85 17.79 25.10 14.79
N LYS A 86 17.66 24.69 16.06
CA LYS A 86 18.54 25.10 17.15
C LYS A 86 19.99 24.63 16.96
N ILE A 87 20.17 23.54 16.22
CA ILE A 87 21.49 23.00 15.86
C ILE A 87 22.02 23.67 14.58
N MET A 88 21.14 23.90 13.60
CA MET A 88 21.53 24.35 12.26
C MET A 88 21.76 25.86 12.15
N PHE A 89 21.08 26.66 12.98
CA PHE A 89 21.13 28.12 12.89
C PHE A 89 21.69 28.76 14.17
N PRO A 90 22.50 29.83 14.05
CA PRO A 90 22.91 30.61 15.21
C PRO A 90 21.71 31.21 15.96
N ASN A 91 21.80 31.25 17.29
CA ASN A 91 20.74 31.77 18.16
C ASN A 91 20.28 33.20 17.80
N GLU A 92 21.16 34.03 17.21
CA GLU A 92 20.78 35.37 16.77
C GLU A 92 19.69 35.39 15.68
N TYR A 93 19.60 34.35 14.84
CA TYR A 93 18.57 34.23 13.82
C TYR A 93 17.29 33.64 14.40
N LEU A 94 17.41 32.62 15.26
CA LEU A 94 16.28 31.99 15.95
C LEU A 94 15.54 33.01 16.84
N ASN A 95 16.29 33.86 17.56
CA ASN A 95 15.74 34.94 18.39
C ASN A 95 15.02 36.02 17.58
N LYS A 96 15.31 36.14 16.28
CA LYS A 96 14.60 37.02 15.34
C LYS A 96 13.36 36.34 14.73
N GLY A 97 13.01 35.14 15.18
CA GLY A 97 11.86 34.38 14.70
C GLY A 97 12.10 33.60 13.41
N PHE A 98 13.32 33.57 12.90
CA PHE A 98 13.67 32.77 11.73
C PHE A 98 13.77 31.30 12.12
N ASN A 99 12.86 30.48 11.58
CA ASN A 99 12.90 29.03 11.69
C ASN A 99 12.51 28.44 10.34
N PHE A 100 13.20 27.39 9.93
CA PHE A 100 12.89 26.61 8.75
C PHE A 100 11.92 25.47 9.05
N VAL A 101 12.05 24.86 10.24
CA VAL A 101 11.24 23.73 10.72
C VAL A 101 10.59 24.10 12.05
N TYR A 102 9.29 23.90 12.11
CA TYR A 102 8.46 24.20 13.26
C TYR A 102 7.84 22.92 13.83
N ASP A 103 7.99 22.77 15.14
CA ASP A 103 7.15 21.94 15.98
C ASP A 103 5.85 22.70 16.29
N TYR A 104 4.79 21.97 16.64
CA TYR A 104 3.52 22.58 17.00
C TYR A 104 2.80 21.80 18.08
N GLU A 105 1.98 22.52 18.82
CA GLU A 105 1.00 21.95 19.73
C GLU A 105 -0.39 22.11 19.13
N ALA A 106 -1.08 20.98 18.94
CA ALA A 106 -2.48 20.94 18.51
C ALA A 106 -3.38 20.53 19.68
N ASN A 107 -4.65 20.92 19.62
CA ASN A 107 -5.60 20.71 20.71
C ASN A 107 -5.91 19.24 20.98
N ASN A 108 -5.96 18.42 19.93
CA ASN A 108 -6.48 17.05 19.97
C ASN A 108 -5.56 16.10 19.19
N LEU A 109 -4.31 15.94 19.61
CA LEU A 109 -3.44 14.95 18.99
C LEU A 109 -3.91 13.54 19.37
N ILE A 110 -4.10 12.68 18.37
CA ILE A 110 -4.34 11.26 18.57
C ILE A 110 -3.20 10.66 19.40
N ASN A 111 -3.52 9.65 20.19
CA ASN A 111 -2.50 8.86 20.88
C ASN A 111 -1.55 8.20 19.86
N PHE A 112 -0.38 8.78 19.72
CA PHE A 112 0.69 8.33 18.84
C PHE A 112 1.06 6.84 18.99
N GLU A 113 0.91 6.29 20.19
CA GLU A 113 1.21 4.88 20.43
C GLU A 113 0.33 3.95 19.57
N LYS A 114 -0.86 4.40 19.16
CA LYS A 114 -1.72 3.64 18.22
C LYS A 114 -1.06 3.47 16.85
N TRP A 115 -0.46 4.53 16.31
CA TRP A 115 0.24 4.49 15.03
C TRP A 115 1.49 3.61 15.09
N LYS A 116 2.28 3.74 16.15
CA LYS A 116 3.43 2.85 16.42
C LYS A 116 3.02 1.39 16.50
N GLN A 117 1.99 1.10 17.29
CA GLN A 117 1.49 -0.25 17.46
C GLN A 117 1.06 -0.85 16.12
N LEU A 118 0.33 -0.09 15.30
CA LEU A 118 -0.08 -0.52 13.97
C LEU A 118 1.11 -0.87 13.05
N ALA A 119 2.15 -0.03 13.03
CA ALA A 119 3.34 -0.29 12.24
C ALA A 119 4.12 -1.52 12.74
N GLU A 120 4.22 -1.70 14.07
CA GLU A 120 4.91 -2.83 14.69
C GLU A 120 4.14 -4.14 14.49
N GLU A 121 2.81 -4.13 14.61
CA GLU A 121 1.95 -5.27 14.28
C GLU A 121 2.16 -5.72 12.84
N TRP A 122 2.16 -4.78 11.89
CA TRP A 122 2.43 -5.08 10.49
C TRP A 122 3.85 -5.64 10.29
N LYS A 123 4.85 -5.06 10.95
CA LYS A 123 6.22 -5.56 10.90
C LYS A 123 6.33 -7.00 11.40
N ASN A 124 5.74 -7.30 12.56
CA ASN A 124 5.69 -8.64 13.12
C ASN A 124 4.96 -9.63 12.19
N GLU A 125 3.83 -9.25 11.60
CA GLU A 125 3.13 -10.08 10.60
C GLU A 125 4.05 -10.44 9.41
N ARG A 126 4.83 -9.48 8.92
CA ARG A 126 5.74 -9.69 7.80
C ARG A 126 6.93 -10.57 8.17
N GLU A 127 7.54 -10.34 9.32
CA GLU A 127 8.67 -11.12 9.80
C GLU A 127 8.27 -12.59 10.03
N ASN A 128 7.10 -12.82 10.62
CA ASN A 128 6.55 -14.17 10.79
C ASN A 128 6.36 -14.91 9.46
N LYS A 129 5.85 -14.23 8.44
CA LYS A 129 5.70 -14.79 7.08
C LYS A 129 7.04 -15.06 6.41
N THR A 130 8.00 -14.15 6.58
CA THR A 130 9.35 -14.33 6.05
C THR A 130 10.03 -15.54 6.70
N ALA A 131 9.90 -15.70 8.02
CA ALA A 131 10.41 -16.85 8.74
C ALA A 131 9.73 -18.16 8.29
N GLN A 132 8.43 -18.13 7.99
CA GLN A 132 7.71 -19.28 7.43
C GLN A 132 8.23 -19.65 6.03
N PHE A 133 8.42 -18.67 5.14
CA PHE A 133 9.02 -18.86 3.84
C PHE A 133 10.42 -19.50 3.94
N LEU A 134 11.28 -19.02 4.84
CA LEU A 134 12.62 -19.60 5.05
C LEU A 134 12.59 -21.07 5.50
N LYS A 135 11.53 -21.49 6.19
CA LYS A 135 11.35 -22.89 6.63
C LYS A 135 10.86 -23.79 5.50
N THR A 136 9.94 -23.33 4.66
CA THR A 136 9.31 -24.15 3.62
C THR A 136 10.05 -24.10 2.28
N GLN A 137 10.81 -23.03 2.02
CA GLN A 137 11.49 -22.73 0.75
C GLN A 137 10.55 -22.73 -0.46
N MET A 138 9.24 -22.56 -0.24
CA MET A 138 8.26 -22.46 -1.33
C MET A 138 8.05 -21.01 -1.71
N ASP A 139 8.36 -20.61 -2.94
CA ASP A 139 8.15 -19.23 -3.41
C ASP A 139 6.70 -18.76 -3.29
N ALA A 140 5.74 -19.70 -3.36
CA ALA A 140 4.32 -19.44 -3.12
C ALA A 140 4.01 -18.87 -1.71
N ASP A 141 4.91 -19.04 -0.73
CA ASP A 141 4.75 -18.53 0.64
C ASP A 141 5.14 -17.05 0.78
N LYS A 142 5.76 -16.46 -0.24
CA LYS A 142 5.99 -15.00 -0.30
C LYS A 142 4.69 -14.22 -0.55
N TYR A 143 3.65 -14.86 -1.09
CA TYR A 143 2.44 -14.18 -1.53
C TYR A 143 1.28 -14.38 -0.57
N ILE A 144 0.59 -13.27 -0.27
CA ILE A 144 -0.60 -13.28 0.59
C ILE A 144 -1.87 -13.57 -0.23
N LEU A 145 -1.98 -12.97 -1.42
CA LEU A 145 -3.11 -13.16 -2.32
C LEU A 145 -2.57 -13.21 -3.76
N TYR A 146 -2.69 -14.38 -4.39
CA TYR A 146 -2.14 -14.59 -5.73
C TYR A 146 -3.02 -15.53 -6.55
N PHE A 147 -2.80 -15.56 -7.86
CA PHE A 147 -3.55 -16.44 -8.75
C PHE A 147 -2.66 -17.21 -9.73
N ILE A 148 -3.19 -18.34 -10.16
CA ILE A 148 -2.64 -19.17 -11.23
C ILE A 148 -3.69 -19.25 -12.35
N ASP A 149 -3.28 -18.85 -13.55
CA ASP A 149 -4.11 -18.94 -14.76
C ASP A 149 -3.86 -20.26 -15.50
N GLY A 150 -4.89 -21.12 -15.50
CA GLY A 150 -4.98 -22.39 -16.21
C GLY A 150 -5.60 -22.28 -17.60
N GLN A 151 -5.72 -21.07 -18.16
CA GLN A 151 -6.34 -20.71 -19.44
C GLN A 151 -7.87 -20.87 -19.48
N LYS A 152 -8.41 -21.98 -18.98
CA LYS A 152 -9.87 -22.22 -18.89
C LYS A 152 -10.44 -21.95 -17.50
N PHE A 153 -9.57 -21.82 -16.52
CA PHE A 153 -9.93 -21.56 -15.13
C PHE A 153 -8.85 -20.71 -14.48
N ILE A 154 -9.21 -20.04 -13.39
CA ILE A 154 -8.25 -19.39 -12.50
C ILE A 154 -8.38 -20.00 -11.12
N LYS A 155 -7.24 -20.27 -10.46
CA LYS A 155 -7.20 -20.54 -9.02
C LYS A 155 -6.65 -19.33 -8.30
N ILE A 156 -7.41 -18.76 -7.38
CA ILE A 156 -6.95 -17.69 -6.49
C ILE A 156 -6.69 -18.29 -5.11
N PHE A 157 -5.49 -18.08 -4.61
CA PHE A 157 -5.07 -18.48 -3.28
C PHE A 157 -5.05 -17.25 -2.38
N ASP A 158 -5.81 -17.32 -1.30
CA ASP A 158 -5.95 -16.26 -0.32
C ASP A 158 -5.47 -16.74 1.05
N LYS A 159 -4.33 -16.20 1.46
CA LYS A 159 -3.65 -16.43 2.74
C LYS A 159 -3.76 -15.19 3.67
N ARG A 160 -4.74 -14.31 3.44
CA ARG A 160 -4.95 -13.13 4.30
C ARG A 160 -5.37 -13.52 5.73
N ASN A 161 -6.06 -14.66 5.87
CA ASN A 161 -6.33 -15.28 7.16
C ASN A 161 -5.19 -16.25 7.50
N ALA A 162 -4.55 -16.05 8.66
CA ALA A 162 -3.42 -16.87 9.10
C ALA A 162 -3.83 -18.33 9.39
N ASP A 163 -5.07 -18.56 9.80
CA ASP A 163 -5.54 -19.88 10.26
C ASP A 163 -6.12 -20.74 9.13
N SER A 164 -6.40 -20.15 7.96
CA SER A 164 -6.97 -20.90 6.83
C SER A 164 -6.63 -20.27 5.49
N ILE A 165 -6.21 -21.12 4.54
CA ILE A 165 -6.02 -20.73 3.14
C ILE A 165 -7.35 -20.96 2.42
N LYS A 166 -7.90 -19.90 1.82
CA LYS A 166 -9.06 -20.01 0.93
C LYS A 166 -8.59 -20.16 -0.51
N ILE A 167 -9.22 -21.07 -1.24
CA ILE A 167 -8.95 -21.29 -2.66
C ILE A 167 -10.25 -21.06 -3.43
N TYR A 168 -10.25 -20.05 -4.30
CA TYR A 168 -11.35 -19.77 -5.22
C TYR A 168 -11.02 -20.40 -6.57
N ASN A 169 -11.94 -21.22 -7.10
CA ASN A 169 -11.82 -21.77 -8.44
C ASN A 169 -12.81 -21.02 -9.33
N LEU A 170 -12.28 -20.15 -10.19
CA LEU A 170 -13.07 -19.38 -11.13
C LEU A 170 -13.28 -20.18 -12.40
N ASP A 171 -14.52 -20.26 -12.87
CA ASP A 171 -14.86 -20.80 -14.18
C ASP A 171 -14.41 -19.89 -15.33
N GLU A 172 -14.73 -20.25 -16.57
CA GLU A 172 -14.30 -19.50 -17.74
C GLU A 172 -14.92 -18.10 -17.82
N ALA A 173 -16.20 -17.94 -17.42
CA ALA A 173 -16.88 -16.66 -17.43
C ALA A 173 -16.32 -15.73 -16.35
N GLU A 174 -16.16 -16.25 -15.13
CA GLU A 174 -15.55 -15.56 -13.99
C GLU A 174 -14.10 -15.17 -14.29
N ARG A 175 -13.33 -16.06 -14.92
CA ARG A 175 -11.96 -15.80 -15.36
C ARG A 175 -11.90 -14.60 -16.30
N ASN A 176 -12.79 -14.52 -17.29
CA ASN A 176 -12.77 -13.43 -18.28
C ASN A 176 -13.06 -12.07 -17.63
N VAL A 177 -14.00 -12.03 -16.66
CA VAL A 177 -14.24 -10.82 -15.85
C VAL A 177 -13.02 -10.47 -15.01
N PHE A 178 -12.44 -11.45 -14.31
CA PHE A 178 -11.27 -11.26 -13.46
C PHE A 178 -10.06 -10.71 -14.24
N ILE A 179 -9.74 -11.31 -15.38
CA ILE A 179 -8.61 -10.87 -16.23
C ILE A 179 -8.83 -9.46 -16.76
N SER A 180 -10.07 -9.13 -17.13
CA SER A 180 -10.41 -7.79 -17.62
C SER A 180 -10.23 -6.70 -16.55
N CYS A 181 -10.23 -7.08 -15.27
CA CYS A 181 -9.97 -6.21 -14.14
C CYS A 181 -8.49 -6.15 -13.71
N ARG A 182 -7.54 -6.76 -14.45
CA ARG A 182 -6.11 -6.71 -14.07
C ARG A 182 -5.54 -5.29 -13.98
N ASP A 183 -6.02 -4.46 -14.89
CA ASP A 183 -5.85 -3.01 -14.92
C ASP A 183 -7.15 -2.34 -14.47
N ILE A 184 -7.07 -1.06 -14.10
CA ILE A 184 -8.24 -0.28 -13.72
C ILE A 184 -9.20 -0.19 -14.91
N ILE A 185 -10.43 -0.63 -14.72
CA ILE A 185 -11.45 -0.66 -15.77
C ILE A 185 -12.79 -0.21 -15.24
N SER A 186 -13.56 0.52 -16.05
CA SER A 186 -14.94 0.90 -15.73
C SER A 186 -15.94 -0.21 -16.06
N PHE A 187 -17.12 -0.15 -15.46
CA PHE A 187 -18.21 -1.07 -15.81
C PHE A 187 -18.62 -0.99 -17.29
N GLY A 188 -18.57 0.20 -17.88
CA GLY A 188 -18.89 0.40 -19.31
C GLY A 188 -17.91 -0.35 -20.20
N GLU A 189 -16.61 -0.16 -19.96
CA GLU A 189 -15.54 -0.84 -20.70
C GLU A 189 -15.59 -2.36 -20.49
N LEU A 190 -15.96 -2.84 -19.29
CA LEU A 190 -16.17 -4.28 -19.05
C LEU A 190 -17.28 -4.86 -19.93
N LYS A 191 -18.40 -4.14 -20.09
CA LYS A 191 -19.49 -4.56 -20.98
C LYS A 191 -19.06 -4.61 -22.43
N GLU A 192 -18.26 -3.64 -22.87
CA GLU A 192 -17.73 -3.61 -24.24
C GLU A 192 -16.73 -4.73 -24.49
N LYS A 193 -15.87 -5.07 -23.51
CA LYS A 193 -14.92 -6.18 -23.61
C LYS A 193 -15.57 -7.55 -23.52
N LEU A 194 -16.72 -7.66 -22.84
CA LEU A 194 -17.41 -8.92 -22.57
C LEU A 194 -18.87 -8.88 -23.05
N PRO A 195 -19.12 -8.66 -24.37
CA PRO A 195 -20.48 -8.48 -24.89
C PRO A 195 -21.35 -9.72 -24.72
N GLU A 196 -20.74 -10.91 -24.66
CA GLU A 196 -21.43 -12.19 -24.46
C GLU A 196 -21.92 -12.38 -23.01
N THR A 197 -21.41 -11.58 -22.06
CA THR A 197 -21.83 -11.66 -20.66
C THR A 197 -22.96 -10.67 -20.39
N SER A 198 -24.12 -11.17 -19.99
CA SER A 198 -25.26 -10.30 -19.66
C SER A 198 -24.93 -9.34 -18.52
N GLU A 199 -25.51 -8.13 -18.54
CA GLU A 199 -25.22 -7.11 -17.53
C GLU A 199 -25.49 -7.62 -16.10
N ASN A 200 -26.57 -8.36 -15.90
CA ASN A 200 -26.90 -8.94 -14.60
C ASN A 200 -25.86 -9.96 -14.15
N ASN A 201 -25.39 -10.83 -15.04
CA ASN A 201 -24.37 -11.81 -14.71
C ASN A 201 -23.03 -11.13 -14.37
N LEU A 202 -22.64 -10.13 -15.15
CA LEU A 202 -21.42 -9.35 -14.90
C LEU A 202 -21.45 -8.66 -13.52
N ARG A 203 -22.59 -8.07 -13.14
CA ARG A 203 -22.77 -7.45 -11.82
C ARG A 203 -22.68 -8.48 -10.69
N ASN A 204 -23.28 -9.65 -10.87
CA ASN A 204 -23.24 -10.72 -9.86
C ASN A 204 -21.81 -11.23 -9.64
N ILE A 205 -21.04 -11.45 -10.71
CA ILE A 205 -19.62 -11.84 -10.64
C ILE A 205 -18.79 -10.76 -9.96
N LEU A 206 -18.96 -9.48 -10.33
CA LEU A 206 -18.21 -8.40 -9.71
C LEU A 206 -18.54 -8.26 -8.22
N ASN A 207 -19.80 -8.39 -7.83
CA ASN A 207 -20.20 -8.33 -6.43
C ASN A 207 -19.59 -9.48 -5.62
N SER A 208 -19.62 -10.72 -6.14
CA SER A 208 -18.98 -11.85 -5.46
C SER A 208 -17.47 -11.65 -5.29
N PHE A 209 -16.80 -11.05 -6.28
CA PHE A 209 -15.37 -10.70 -6.18
C PHE A 209 -15.09 -9.59 -5.18
N ILE A 210 -15.97 -8.59 -5.07
CA ILE A 210 -15.85 -7.51 -4.08
C ILE A 210 -16.05 -8.07 -2.67
N ASP A 211 -17.09 -8.88 -2.47
CA ASP A 211 -17.40 -9.50 -1.18
C ASP A 211 -16.26 -10.43 -0.72
N ALA A 212 -15.62 -11.13 -1.67
CA ALA A 212 -14.43 -11.94 -1.41
C ALA A 212 -13.14 -11.11 -1.27
N GLY A 213 -13.17 -9.80 -1.52
CA GLY A 213 -11.98 -8.94 -1.55
C GLY A 213 -10.96 -9.34 -2.61
N ILE A 214 -11.41 -9.93 -3.72
CA ILE A 214 -10.62 -10.28 -4.91
C ILE A 214 -10.51 -9.07 -5.84
N VAL A 215 -11.57 -8.25 -5.91
CA VAL A 215 -11.61 -7.02 -6.69
C VAL A 215 -11.87 -5.85 -5.75
N PHE A 216 -11.09 -4.80 -5.90
CA PHE A 216 -11.36 -3.50 -5.29
C PHE A 216 -12.25 -2.67 -6.21
N LYS A 217 -13.22 -1.97 -5.62
CA LYS A 217 -14.15 -1.09 -6.33
C LYS A 217 -14.07 0.31 -5.76
N GLU A 218 -13.94 1.29 -6.64
CA GLU A 218 -14.10 2.70 -6.32
C GLU A 218 -15.04 3.33 -7.35
N ASN A 219 -16.21 3.80 -6.90
CA ASN A 219 -17.28 4.28 -7.76
C ASN A 219 -17.69 3.24 -8.82
N ASN A 220 -17.39 3.51 -10.10
CA ASN A 220 -17.70 2.63 -11.24
C ASN A 220 -16.44 1.94 -11.82
N SER A 221 -15.31 2.02 -11.11
CA SER A 221 -14.02 1.44 -11.50
C SER A 221 -13.67 0.22 -10.65
N TYR A 222 -13.01 -0.75 -11.28
CA TYR A 222 -12.69 -2.06 -10.72
C TYR A 222 -11.22 -2.41 -10.96
N LEU A 223 -10.60 -3.10 -10.01
CA LEU A 223 -9.22 -3.58 -10.08
C LEU A 223 -9.08 -4.92 -9.34
N SER A 224 -8.53 -5.93 -9.98
CA SER A 224 -8.21 -7.21 -9.36
C SER A 224 -6.98 -7.08 -8.45
N LEU A 225 -7.08 -7.59 -7.24
CA LEU A 225 -6.03 -7.53 -6.23
C LEU A 225 -4.98 -8.67 -6.28
N PRO A 226 -5.31 -9.93 -6.61
CA PRO A 226 -4.33 -11.01 -6.59
C PRO A 226 -3.14 -10.77 -7.54
N LEU A 227 -1.93 -11.11 -7.07
CA LEU A 227 -0.71 -11.06 -7.87
C LEU A 227 -0.61 -12.27 -8.82
N SER A 228 -0.09 -12.06 -10.03
CA SER A 228 0.17 -13.17 -10.97
C SER A 228 1.39 -13.99 -10.54
N TYR A 229 1.22 -15.29 -10.30
CA TYR A 229 2.35 -16.17 -9.95
C TYR A 229 3.40 -16.30 -11.08
N LYS A 230 2.97 -16.27 -12.36
CA LYS A 230 3.87 -16.45 -13.51
C LYS A 230 4.81 -15.27 -13.74
N ASN A 231 4.34 -14.04 -13.55
CA ASN A 231 5.14 -12.85 -13.83
C ASN A 231 6.32 -12.69 -12.87
N ILE A 232 6.24 -13.30 -11.68
CA ILE A 232 7.19 -13.06 -10.61
C ILE A 232 8.30 -14.13 -10.60
N ASN A 233 8.02 -15.36 -11.06
CA ASN A 233 9.04 -16.40 -11.23
C ASN A 233 10.03 -16.13 -12.36
N ASN A 234 9.61 -15.40 -13.41
CA ASN A 234 10.53 -15.01 -14.49
C ASN A 234 11.58 -13.99 -14.01
N ILE A 235 11.22 -13.14 -13.06
CA ILE A 235 12.13 -12.11 -12.50
C ILE A 235 13.13 -12.75 -11.52
N SER A 236 12.72 -13.76 -10.73
CA SER A 236 13.63 -14.44 -9.79
C SER A 236 14.77 -15.21 -10.48
N VAL A 237 14.59 -15.62 -11.75
CA VAL A 237 15.65 -16.23 -12.55
C VAL A 237 16.61 -15.17 -13.10
N GLU A 238 16.09 -14.06 -13.62
CA GLU A 238 16.93 -12.96 -14.15
C GLU A 238 17.75 -12.22 -13.08
N SER A 239 17.24 -12.14 -11.83
CA SER A 239 17.93 -11.50 -10.71
C SER A 239 19.10 -12.34 -10.14
N GLN A 240 19.15 -13.65 -10.43
CA GLN A 240 20.30 -14.50 -10.07
C GLN A 240 21.44 -14.39 -11.09
N ASP A 241 21.14 -14.02 -12.34
CA ASP A 241 22.14 -13.90 -13.43
C ASP A 241 22.88 -12.55 -13.45
N LYS A 242 22.65 -11.65 -12.49
CA LYS A 242 23.34 -10.35 -12.36
C LYS A 242 24.20 -10.19 -11.11
N MET A 243 24.74 -11.28 -10.55
CA MET A 243 25.97 -11.18 -9.77
C MET A 243 27.17 -11.13 -10.73
N ILE A 244 27.49 -9.92 -11.18
CA ILE A 244 28.71 -9.64 -11.92
C ILE A 244 29.90 -10.01 -11.03
N GLU A 245 30.70 -10.97 -11.50
CA GLU A 245 31.99 -11.36 -10.97
C GLU A 245 32.83 -10.10 -10.70
N ILE A 246 33.18 -9.89 -9.43
CA ILE A 246 34.28 -8.98 -9.08
C ILE A 246 35.55 -9.62 -9.65
N PRO A 247 36.27 -8.99 -10.60
CA PRO A 247 37.50 -9.56 -11.11
C PRO A 247 38.50 -9.65 -9.98
N LYS A 248 39.00 -10.86 -9.73
CA LYS A 248 40.16 -11.08 -8.88
C LYS A 248 41.38 -10.41 -9.52
N SER A 249 42.07 -9.62 -8.69
CA SER A 249 43.48 -9.23 -8.73
C SER A 249 44.01 -8.39 -9.88
N TYR A 250 44.65 -7.26 -9.53
CA TYR A 250 46.05 -7.01 -9.86
C TYR A 250 46.79 -6.47 -8.63
N ASN A 251 47.96 -7.08 -8.40
CA ASN A 251 49.05 -6.84 -7.45
C ASN A 251 49.02 -5.59 -6.55
#